data_AF-A0A349D2G3-F1
#
_entry.id   AF-A0A349D2G3-F1
#
_cell.length_a   1.000
_cell.length_b   1.000
_cell.length_c   1.000
_cell.angle_alpha   90.00
_cell.angle_beta   90.00
_cell.angle_gamma   90.00
#
_symmetry.space_group_name_H-M   'P 1'
#
loop_
_entity.id
_entity.type
_entity.pdbx_description
1 polymer ?
#
loop_
_entity_poly.entity_id
_entity_poly.type
_entity_poly.pdbx_seq_one_letter_code
_entity_poly.pdbx_strand_id
1 'polypeptide(L)'
;MEARDAAEEEATEAKSAVEEAKDAYSTAKEQKSDAKQAYLDARAAYKAADEEDKADAKEDMDAAKADYLEASQEVKDAKANYLVAKTAYTTVKAAYAAAKRTAKTAATVLKAAQKILKAATK
;
A
#
# COMPACT_ATOMS: atom_id res chain seq x y z
N MET A 1 1.93 -4.58 -30.52
CA MET A 1 3.05 -4.50 -29.54
C MET A 1 2.58 -3.79 -28.28
N GLU A 2 1.65 -2.84 -28.41
CA GLU A 2 1.06 -2.00 -27.33
C GLU A 2 0.52 -2.73 -26.09
N ALA A 3 -0.23 -3.83 -26.21
CA ALA A 3 -0.92 -4.42 -25.06
C ALA A 3 0.00 -5.08 -24.00
N ARG A 4 1.19 -5.54 -24.38
CA ARG A 4 2.15 -6.12 -23.42
C ARG A 4 2.87 -5.00 -22.68
N ASP A 5 3.30 -3.97 -23.41
CA ASP A 5 4.10 -2.88 -22.86
C ASP A 5 3.23 -2.03 -21.92
N ALA A 6 1.97 -1.77 -22.28
CA ALA A 6 1.00 -1.13 -21.37
C ALA A 6 0.76 -1.95 -20.09
N ALA A 7 0.64 -3.27 -20.19
CA ALA A 7 0.48 -4.13 -19.01
C ALA A 7 1.77 -4.22 -18.15
N GLU A 8 2.94 -3.97 -18.73
CA GLU A 8 4.22 -3.91 -18.01
C GLU A 8 4.35 -2.61 -17.20
N GLU A 9 3.93 -1.51 -17.80
CA GLU A 9 3.84 -0.18 -17.17
C GLU A 9 2.84 -0.21 -16.01
N GLU A 10 1.62 -0.69 -16.24
CA GLU A 10 0.59 -0.81 -15.18
C GLU A 10 1.08 -1.70 -14.02
N ALA A 11 1.81 -2.79 -14.31
CA ALA A 11 2.39 -3.64 -13.27
C ALA A 11 3.47 -2.94 -12.46
N THR A 12 4.21 -2.01 -13.09
CA THR A 12 5.25 -1.20 -12.45
C THR A 12 4.62 -0.14 -11.55
N GLU A 13 3.62 0.58 -12.06
CA GLU A 13 2.86 1.56 -11.28
C GLU A 13 2.17 0.92 -10.07
N ALA A 14 1.48 -0.20 -10.28
CA ALA A 14 0.83 -0.92 -9.19
C ALA A 14 1.84 -1.42 -8.14
N LYS A 15 3.07 -1.74 -8.54
CA LYS A 15 4.14 -2.10 -7.60
C LYS A 15 4.59 -0.89 -6.79
N SER A 16 4.77 0.27 -7.43
CA SER A 16 5.11 1.52 -6.72
C SER A 16 4.04 1.89 -5.70
N ALA A 17 2.77 1.81 -6.07
CA ALA A 17 1.65 2.06 -5.16
C ALA A 17 1.64 1.11 -3.94
N VAL A 18 2.09 -0.13 -4.10
CA VAL A 18 2.24 -1.07 -2.96
C VAL A 18 3.33 -0.62 -2.00
N GLU A 19 4.48 -0.16 -2.50
CA GLU A 19 5.56 0.33 -1.63
C GLU A 19 5.16 1.63 -0.95
N GLU A 20 4.54 2.58 -1.65
CA GLU A 20 4.02 3.82 -1.06
C GLU A 20 3.01 3.53 0.06
N ALA A 21 2.05 2.64 -0.18
CA ALA A 21 1.06 2.27 0.84
C ALA A 21 1.68 1.53 2.04
N LYS A 22 2.77 0.78 1.81
CA LYS A 22 3.51 0.08 2.87
C LYS A 22 4.32 1.06 3.72
N ASP A 23 4.92 2.06 3.10
CA ASP A 23 5.64 3.12 3.79
C ASP A 23 4.66 3.95 4.64
N ALA A 24 3.52 4.36 4.06
CA ALA A 24 2.45 5.04 4.79
C ALA A 24 1.94 4.22 6.00
N TYR A 25 1.76 2.91 5.83
CA TYR A 25 1.38 2.03 6.94
C TYR A 25 2.46 1.93 8.03
N SER A 26 3.73 2.02 7.65
CA SER A 26 4.85 2.02 8.61
C SER A 26 4.89 3.35 9.38
N THR A 27 4.80 4.48 8.68
CA THR A 27 4.69 5.82 9.29
C THR A 27 3.51 5.92 10.25
N ALA A 28 2.32 5.44 9.86
CA ALA A 28 1.15 5.47 10.75
C ALA A 28 1.38 4.68 12.05
N LYS A 29 2.14 3.57 12.00
CA LYS A 29 2.47 2.81 13.22
C LYS A 29 3.42 3.57 14.14
N GLU A 30 4.39 4.28 13.57
CA GLU A 30 5.32 5.12 14.32
C GLU A 30 4.54 6.25 15.00
N GLN A 31 3.71 6.98 14.25
CA GLN A 31 2.83 8.02 14.79
C GLN A 31 1.92 7.51 15.91
N LYS A 32 1.32 6.32 15.73
CA LYS A 32 0.53 5.69 16.80
C LYS A 32 1.37 5.37 18.04
N SER A 33 2.62 4.94 17.86
CA SER A 33 3.53 4.66 18.97
C SER A 33 3.84 5.95 19.74
N ASP A 34 4.12 7.02 19.02
CA ASP A 34 4.43 8.33 19.61
C ASP A 34 3.21 8.90 20.34
N ALA A 35 2.02 8.88 19.73
CA ALA A 35 0.78 9.32 20.35
C ALA A 35 0.43 8.47 21.59
N LYS A 36 0.73 7.17 21.57
CA LYS A 36 0.58 6.32 22.76
C LYS A 36 1.50 6.76 23.88
N GLN A 37 2.75 7.09 23.56
CA GLN A 37 3.71 7.55 24.56
C GLN A 37 3.27 8.89 25.16
N ALA A 38 2.85 9.85 24.32
CA ALA A 38 2.29 11.12 24.77
C ALA A 38 1.09 10.94 25.71
N TYR A 39 0.17 10.03 25.37
CA TYR A 39 -0.95 9.69 26.26
C TYR A 39 -0.49 9.11 27.60
N LEU A 40 0.52 8.23 27.62
CA LEU A 40 1.06 7.67 28.86
C LEU A 40 1.73 8.73 29.72
N ASP A 41 2.44 9.67 29.11
CA ASP A 41 3.13 10.77 29.78
C ASP A 41 2.11 11.75 30.37
N ALA A 42 1.11 12.18 29.59
CA ALA A 42 0.02 13.04 30.07
C ALA A 42 -0.78 12.37 31.21
N ARG A 43 -1.02 11.06 31.12
CA ARG A 43 -1.65 10.29 32.20
C ARG A 43 -0.78 10.24 33.46
N ALA A 44 0.53 10.19 33.33
CA ALA A 44 1.43 10.25 34.46
C ALA A 44 1.42 11.65 35.10
N ALA A 45 1.42 12.72 34.29
CA ALA A 45 1.28 14.10 34.75
C ALA A 45 -0.02 14.30 35.53
N TYR A 46 -1.17 13.87 34.99
CA TYR A 46 -2.47 13.94 35.69
C TYR A 46 -2.47 13.22 37.06
N LYS A 47 -1.76 12.09 37.17
CA LYS A 47 -1.64 11.37 38.45
C LYS A 47 -0.77 12.11 39.46
N ALA A 48 0.24 12.84 38.99
CA ALA A 48 1.19 13.58 39.80
C ALA A 48 0.70 14.99 40.15
N ALA A 49 -0.23 15.55 39.37
CA ALA A 49 -0.78 16.88 39.57
C ALA A 49 -1.49 17.00 40.93
N ASP A 50 -1.24 18.12 41.59
CA ASP A 50 -1.96 18.57 42.78
C ASP A 50 -3.39 19.02 42.42
N GLU A 51 -4.15 19.53 43.40
CA GLU A 51 -5.54 19.92 43.16
C GLU A 51 -5.69 21.14 42.25
N GLU A 52 -4.72 22.06 42.24
CA GLU A 52 -4.79 23.30 41.46
C GLU A 52 -4.60 23.00 39.96
N ASP A 53 -3.65 22.13 39.62
CA ASP A 53 -3.33 21.78 38.23
C ASP A 53 -4.12 20.57 37.69
N LYS A 54 -4.95 19.93 38.53
CA LYS A 54 -5.60 18.64 38.19
C LYS A 54 -6.52 18.72 36.98
N ALA A 55 -7.21 19.84 36.83
CA ALA A 55 -8.19 20.04 35.76
C ALA A 55 -7.48 20.14 34.41
N ASP A 56 -6.44 20.97 34.34
CA ASP A 56 -5.65 21.17 33.13
C ASP A 56 -4.92 19.89 32.73
N ALA A 57 -4.27 19.21 33.68
CA ALA A 57 -3.61 17.93 33.42
C ALA A 57 -4.60 16.83 32.98
N LYS A 58 -5.87 16.91 33.40
CA LYS A 58 -6.93 16.02 32.92
C LYS A 58 -7.30 16.33 31.48
N GLU A 59 -7.42 17.60 31.11
CA GLU A 59 -7.71 18.03 29.74
C GLU A 59 -6.60 17.55 28.79
N ASP A 60 -5.34 17.76 29.16
CA ASP A 60 -4.18 17.27 28.39
C ASP A 60 -4.20 15.75 28.22
N MET A 61 -4.53 15.01 29.28
CA MET A 61 -4.65 13.54 29.20
C MET A 61 -5.78 13.13 28.25
N ASP A 62 -6.93 13.79 28.30
CA ASP A 62 -8.07 13.47 27.44
C ASP A 62 -7.79 13.84 25.97
N ALA A 63 -7.10 14.94 25.71
CA ALA A 63 -6.63 15.34 24.38
C ALA A 63 -5.63 14.32 23.81
N ALA A 64 -4.56 13.99 24.56
CA ALA A 64 -3.58 12.99 24.13
C ALA A 64 -4.21 11.59 23.91
N LYS A 65 -5.26 11.26 24.66
CA LYS A 65 -6.04 10.04 24.45
C LYS A 65 -6.80 10.09 23.13
N ALA A 66 -7.39 11.22 22.78
CA ALA A 66 -8.07 11.40 21.50
C ALA A 66 -7.09 11.22 20.33
N ASP A 67 -5.93 11.85 20.40
CA ASP A 67 -4.86 11.71 19.39
C ASP A 67 -4.42 10.25 19.23
N TYR A 68 -4.24 9.52 20.35
CA TYR A 68 -3.90 8.09 20.29
C TYR A 68 -4.98 7.24 19.61
N LEU A 69 -6.27 7.58 19.81
CA LEU A 69 -7.38 6.88 19.17
C LEU A 69 -7.44 7.20 17.67
N GLU A 70 -7.19 8.45 17.29
CA GLU A 70 -7.10 8.88 15.89
C GLU A 70 -5.96 8.18 15.17
N ALA A 71 -4.72 8.24 15.70
CA ALA A 71 -3.57 7.54 15.13
C ALA A 71 -3.80 6.01 15.10
N SER A 72 -4.54 5.46 16.06
CA SER A 72 -4.95 4.06 16.03
C SER A 72 -5.90 3.73 14.89
N GLN A 73 -6.75 4.67 14.48
CA GLN A 73 -7.63 4.54 13.33
C GLN A 73 -6.85 4.70 12.02
N GLU A 74 -5.95 5.68 11.92
CA GLU A 74 -5.07 5.86 10.77
C GLU A 74 -4.25 4.60 10.45
N VAL A 75 -3.74 3.90 11.47
CA VAL A 75 -3.06 2.61 11.29
C VAL A 75 -3.97 1.56 10.64
N LYS A 76 -5.26 1.52 11.00
CA LYS A 76 -6.21 0.58 10.38
C LYS A 76 -6.46 0.95 8.93
N ASP A 77 -6.64 2.24 8.65
CA ASP A 77 -6.95 2.74 7.33
C ASP A 77 -5.76 2.56 6.38
N ALA A 78 -4.55 2.91 6.82
CA ALA A 78 -3.32 2.67 6.08
C ALA A 78 -3.09 1.17 5.81
N LYS A 79 -3.39 0.30 6.78
CA LYS A 79 -3.35 -1.16 6.59
C LYS A 79 -4.33 -1.61 5.52
N ALA A 80 -5.56 -1.09 5.53
CA ALA A 80 -6.58 -1.42 4.54
C ALA A 80 -6.12 -0.99 3.13
N ASN A 81 -5.59 0.23 3.00
CA ASN A 81 -5.03 0.75 1.74
C ASN A 81 -3.88 -0.11 1.23
N TYR A 82 -2.95 -0.52 2.10
CA TYR A 82 -1.87 -1.44 1.73
C TYR A 82 -2.40 -2.78 1.20
N LEU A 83 -3.45 -3.35 1.81
CA LEU A 83 -4.06 -4.59 1.34
C LEU A 83 -4.76 -4.42 -0.01
N VAL A 84 -5.43 -3.29 -0.23
CA VAL A 84 -6.04 -2.94 -1.53
C VAL A 84 -4.96 -2.84 -2.61
N ALA A 85 -3.89 -2.07 -2.37
CA ALA A 85 -2.78 -1.93 -3.31
C ALA A 85 -2.15 -3.29 -3.64
N LYS A 86 -1.92 -4.14 -2.63
CA LYS A 86 -1.36 -5.48 -2.82
C LYS A 86 -2.25 -6.38 -3.68
N THR A 87 -3.56 -6.28 -3.49
CA THR A 87 -4.55 -7.01 -4.29
C THR A 87 -4.54 -6.53 -5.73
N ALA A 88 -4.54 -5.21 -5.96
CA ALA A 88 -4.44 -4.61 -7.28
C ALA A 88 -3.17 -5.05 -8.02
N TYR A 89 -2.00 -4.94 -7.37
CA TYR A 89 -0.74 -5.41 -7.95
C TYR A 89 -0.76 -6.89 -8.31
N THR A 90 -1.36 -7.74 -7.46
CA THR A 90 -1.48 -9.19 -7.76
C THR A 90 -2.32 -9.43 -9.02
N THR A 91 -3.44 -8.72 -9.15
CA THR A 91 -4.31 -8.79 -10.33
C THR A 91 -3.60 -8.34 -11.60
N VAL A 92 -2.98 -7.16 -11.57
CA VAL A 92 -2.25 -6.60 -12.73
C VAL A 92 -1.08 -7.50 -13.13
N LYS A 93 -0.32 -8.01 -12.16
CA LYS A 93 0.78 -8.93 -12.43
C LYS A 93 0.31 -10.22 -13.12
N ALA A 94 -0.85 -10.74 -12.73
CA ALA A 94 -1.45 -11.90 -13.39
C ALA A 94 -1.87 -11.58 -14.83
N ALA A 95 -2.48 -10.41 -15.06
CA ALA A 95 -2.85 -9.93 -16.39
C ALA A 95 -1.61 -9.76 -17.30
N TYR A 96 -0.54 -9.12 -16.80
CA TYR A 96 0.73 -9.00 -17.52
C TYR A 96 1.32 -10.37 -17.90
N ALA A 97 1.32 -11.33 -16.97
CA ALA A 97 1.79 -12.68 -17.25
C ALA A 97 0.96 -13.38 -18.34
N ALA A 98 -0.36 -13.19 -18.35
CA ALA A 98 -1.26 -13.70 -19.39
C ALA A 98 -1.00 -13.03 -20.75
N ALA A 99 -0.84 -11.71 -20.78
CA ALA A 99 -0.50 -10.96 -21.99
C ALA A 99 0.82 -11.44 -22.60
N LYS A 100 1.85 -11.65 -21.77
CA LYS A 100 3.16 -12.17 -22.19
C LYS A 100 3.06 -13.57 -22.82
N ARG A 101 2.26 -14.47 -22.23
CA ARG A 101 2.02 -15.81 -22.80
C ARG A 101 1.33 -15.72 -24.15
N THR A 102 0.29 -14.89 -24.26
CA THR A 102 -0.46 -14.69 -25.50
C THR A 102 0.43 -14.15 -26.61
N ALA A 103 1.25 -13.13 -26.33
CA ALA A 103 2.21 -12.57 -27.27
C ALA A 103 3.22 -13.62 -27.76
N LYS A 104 3.72 -14.49 -26.86
CA LYS A 104 4.64 -15.59 -27.21
C LYS A 104 3.99 -16.62 -28.14
N THR A 105 2.74 -16.99 -27.87
CA THR A 105 1.98 -17.92 -28.71
C THR A 105 1.75 -17.33 -30.11
N ALA A 106 1.30 -16.07 -30.18
CA ALA A 106 1.09 -15.38 -31.45
C ALA A 106 2.38 -15.28 -32.29
N ALA A 107 3.51 -14.96 -31.65
CA ALA A 107 4.81 -14.92 -32.32
C ALA A 107 5.24 -16.29 -32.89
N THR A 108 4.94 -17.38 -32.16
CA THR A 108 5.23 -18.75 -32.62
C THR A 108 4.39 -19.10 -33.84
N VAL A 109 3.08 -18.82 -33.80
CA VAL A 109 2.17 -19.07 -34.92
C VAL A 109 2.57 -18.26 -36.15
N LEU A 110 2.89 -16.98 -35.98
CA LEU A 110 3.35 -16.12 -37.07
C LEU A 110 4.61 -16.67 -37.74
N LYS A 111 5.62 -17.09 -36.96
CA LYS A 111 6.85 -17.70 -37.49
C LYS A 111 6.56 -18.98 -38.28
N ALA A 112 5.64 -19.81 -37.79
CA ALA A 112 5.24 -21.03 -38.50
C ALA A 112 4.55 -20.70 -39.84
N ALA A 113 3.59 -19.77 -39.84
CA ALA A 113 2.89 -19.32 -41.04
C ALA A 113 3.86 -18.71 -42.08
N GLN A 114 4.80 -17.88 -41.63
CA GLN A 114 5.86 -17.31 -42.49
C GLN A 114 6.73 -18.40 -43.12
N LYS A 115 7.07 -19.46 -42.38
CA LYS A 115 7.84 -20.58 -42.91
C LYS A 115 7.07 -21.34 -43.99
N ILE A 116 5.78 -21.59 -43.77
CA ILE A 116 4.90 -22.25 -44.74
C ILE A 116 4.75 -21.40 -46.01
N LEU A 117 4.48 -20.10 -45.87
CA LEU A 117 4.36 -19.19 -47.00
C LEU A 117 5.64 -19.18 -47.85
N LYS A 118 6.81 -19.03 -47.21
CA LYS A 118 8.10 -19.07 -47.90
C LYS A 118 8.37 -20.39 -48.61
N ALA A 119 7.85 -21.51 -48.11
CA ALA A 119 7.97 -22.81 -48.75
C ALA A 119 6.99 -23.00 -49.92
N ALA A 120 5.84 -22.34 -49.88
CA ALA A 120 4.81 -22.40 -50.93
C ALA A 120 5.08 -21.44 -52.11
N THR A 121 5.86 -20.36 -51.88
CA THR A 121 6.22 -19.38 -52.91
C THR A 121 7.61 -19.63 -53.53
N LYS A 122 8.13 -20.85 -53.41
CA LYS A 122 9.47 -21.26 -53.86
C LYS A 122 9.35 -22.47 -54.77
#